data_AF-A0A923YXH6-F1
#
_entry.id   AF-A0A923YXH6-F1
#
_cell.length_a   1.000
_cell.length_b   1.000
_cell.length_c   1.000
_cell.angle_alpha   90.00
_cell.angle_beta   90.00
_cell.angle_gamma   90.00
#
_symmetry.space_group_name_H-M   'P 1'
#
loop_
_entity.id
_entity.type
_entity.pdbx_description
1 polymer ?
#
loop_
_entity_poly.entity_id
_entity_poly.type
_entity_poly.pdbx_seq_one_letter_code
_entity_poly.pdbx_strand_id
1 'polypeptide(L)'
;QVGEDGPLAFIKRGDLSRDRDEQRPERFQVGQKVDAMVIGFERGKKPMLSIKAMQITEEKAAVAQYGSSDSGASLGDILGAALNRAKDTDKA
;
A
#
# COMPACT_ATOMS: atom_id res chain seq x y z
N GLN A 1 -27.86 -3.37 0.32
CA GLN A 1 -28.06 -3.81 1.71
C GLN A 1 -26.79 -4.53 2.14
N VAL A 2 -25.91 -3.86 2.89
CA VAL A 2 -24.72 -4.51 3.47
C VAL A 2 -25.24 -5.28 4.68
N GLY A 3 -25.64 -6.52 4.45
CA GLY A 3 -26.39 -7.34 5.41
C GLY A 3 -25.55 -7.71 6.63
N GLU A 4 -26.17 -7.69 7.80
CA GLU A 4 -25.60 -8.12 9.08
C GLU A 4 -25.25 -9.62 9.11
N ASP A 5 -25.64 -10.39 8.09
CA ASP A 5 -25.45 -11.83 7.96
C ASP A 5 -24.24 -12.23 7.07
N GLY A 6 -23.11 -11.55 7.28
CA GLY A 6 -21.83 -11.93 6.65
C GLY A 6 -21.17 -13.15 7.34
N PRO A 7 -20.26 -13.86 6.66
CA PRO A 7 -19.48 -14.91 7.30
C PRO A 7 -18.64 -14.33 8.44
N LEU A 8 -18.64 -14.98 9.61
CA LEU A 8 -17.77 -14.60 10.73
C LEU A 8 -16.30 -14.63 10.28
N ALA A 9 -15.58 -13.53 10.51
CA ALA A 9 -14.18 -13.37 10.13
C ALA A 9 -13.31 -13.06 11.37
N PHE A 10 -11.99 -13.17 11.20
CA PHE A 10 -11.02 -12.83 12.24
C PHE A 10 -9.85 -12.06 11.65
N ILE A 11 -9.43 -11.00 12.34
CA ILE A 11 -8.23 -10.21 12.02
C ILE A 11 -7.21 -10.46 13.13
N LYS A 12 -6.00 -10.90 12.76
CA LYS A 12 -4.92 -11.11 13.74
C LYS A 12 -4.43 -9.76 14.25
N ARG A 13 -3.88 -9.73 15.47
CA ARG A 13 -3.32 -8.49 16.05
C ARG A 13 -2.31 -7.79 15.11
N GLY A 14 -1.43 -8.58 14.47
CA GLY A 14 -0.43 -8.07 13.53
C GLY A 14 -0.98 -7.48 12.22
N ASP A 15 -2.28 -7.67 11.97
CA ASP A 15 -3.00 -7.25 10.78
C ASP A 15 -3.92 -6.05 11.04
N LEU A 16 -3.93 -5.51 12.27
CA LEU A 16 -4.78 -4.38 12.67
C LEU A 16 -4.30 -3.02 12.16
N SER A 17 -2.99 -2.82 12.02
CA SER A 17 -2.40 -1.58 11.50
C SER A 17 -1.01 -1.85 10.92
N ARG A 18 -0.58 -0.99 9.99
CA ARG A 18 0.81 -0.91 9.53
C ARG A 18 1.77 -0.65 10.68
N ASP A 19 1.41 0.25 11.58
CA ASP A 19 2.25 0.67 12.69
C ASP A 19 2.13 -0.29 13.88
N ARG A 20 3.26 -0.68 14.45
CA ARG A 20 3.29 -1.71 15.51
C ARG A 20 2.60 -1.23 16.80
N ASP A 21 2.75 0.04 17.14
CA ASP A 21 2.13 0.64 18.34
C ASP A 21 0.61 0.79 18.18
N GLU A 22 0.14 0.72 16.95
CA GLU A 22 -1.26 0.84 16.56
C GLU A 22 -1.99 -0.51 16.46
N GLN A 23 -1.28 -1.63 16.60
CA GLN A 23 -1.82 -3.00 16.56
C GLN A 23 -2.50 -3.39 17.89
N ARG A 24 -3.44 -2.55 18.32
CA ARG A 24 -4.09 -2.58 19.62
C ARG A 24 -5.59 -2.79 19.45
N PRO A 25 -6.14 -3.96 19.82
CA PRO A 25 -7.58 -4.24 19.71
C PRO A 25 -8.46 -3.21 20.42
N GLU A 26 -7.98 -2.63 21.52
CA GLU A 26 -8.67 -1.62 22.32
C GLU A 26 -8.90 -0.27 21.61
N ARG A 27 -8.29 -0.06 20.43
CA ARG A 27 -8.61 1.10 19.58
C ARG A 27 -9.93 0.94 18.84
N PHE A 28 -10.45 -0.28 18.78
CA PHE A 28 -11.68 -0.59 18.07
C PHE A 28 -12.84 -0.71 19.05
N GLN A 29 -13.98 -0.14 18.66
CA GLN A 29 -15.22 -0.26 19.43
C GLN A 29 -16.03 -1.44 18.92
N VAL A 30 -16.74 -2.12 19.83
CA VAL A 30 -17.70 -3.16 19.44
C VAL A 30 -18.78 -2.53 18.55
N GLY A 31 -19.03 -3.12 17.38
CA GLY A 31 -19.97 -2.61 16.39
C GLY A 31 -19.38 -1.57 15.42
N GLN A 32 -18.11 -1.17 15.60
CA GLN A 32 -17.43 -0.30 14.65
C GLN A 32 -17.29 -1.01 13.30
N LYS A 33 -17.68 -0.32 12.23
CA LYS A 33 -17.43 -0.76 10.86
C LYS A 33 -16.01 -0.36 10.48
N VAL A 34 -15.26 -1.33 9.98
CA VAL A 34 -13.89 -1.13 9.49
C VAL A 34 -13.79 -1.80 8.12
N ASP A 35 -13.05 -1.17 7.24
CA ASP A 35 -12.68 -1.79 5.98
C ASP A 35 -11.48 -2.72 6.23
N ALA A 36 -11.44 -3.86 5.54
CA ALA A 36 -10.30 -4.78 5.60
C ALA A 36 -10.14 -5.52 4.27
N MET A 37 -8.91 -5.89 3.93
CA MET A 37 -8.61 -6.68 2.74
C MET A 37 -8.67 -8.18 3.06
N VAL A 38 -9.24 -8.98 2.16
CA VAL A 38 -9.17 -10.45 2.23
C VAL A 38 -7.78 -10.89 1.82
N ILE A 39 -7.02 -11.46 2.76
CA ILE A 39 -5.66 -11.95 2.53
C ILE A 39 -5.59 -13.48 2.33
N GLY A 40 -6.70 -14.17 2.59
CA GLY A 40 -6.82 -15.58 2.27
C GLY A 40 -8.22 -16.11 2.50
N PHE A 41 -8.60 -17.07 1.67
CA PHE A 41 -9.92 -17.67 1.67
C PHE A 41 -9.81 -19.17 1.42
N GLU A 42 -10.39 -19.97 2.30
CA GLU A 42 -10.50 -21.41 2.16
C GLU A 42 -11.96 -21.82 2.37
N ARG A 43 -12.48 -22.70 1.50
CA ARG A 43 -13.85 -23.21 1.61
C ARG A 43 -14.04 -23.92 2.95
N GLY A 44 -15.10 -23.54 3.68
CA GLY A 44 -15.42 -24.11 4.99
C GLY A 44 -14.65 -23.49 6.16
N LYS A 45 -13.74 -22.54 5.93
CA LYS A 45 -13.06 -21.77 6.98
C LYS A 45 -13.47 -20.30 6.95
N LYS A 46 -13.24 -19.62 8.07
CA LYS A 46 -13.42 -18.17 8.17
C LYS A 46 -12.39 -17.46 7.27
N PRO A 47 -12.79 -16.43 6.50
CA PRO A 47 -11.85 -15.66 5.71
C PRO A 47 -10.83 -14.98 6.62
N MET A 48 -9.58 -14.89 6.13
CA MET A 48 -8.52 -14.13 6.79
C MET A 48 -8.54 -12.70 6.27
N LEU A 49 -8.69 -11.75 7.18
CA LEU A 49 -8.81 -10.33 6.87
C LEU A 49 -7.61 -9.55 7.45
N SER A 50 -7.22 -8.46 6.78
CA SER A 50 -6.15 -7.57 7.25
C SER A 50 -6.41 -6.11 6.86
N ILE A 51 -6.36 -5.22 7.85
CA ILE A 51 -6.43 -3.76 7.66
C ILE A 51 -5.07 -3.27 7.16
N LYS A 52 -3.98 -3.80 7.75
CA LYS A 52 -2.60 -3.51 7.33
C LYS A 52 -2.37 -3.76 5.85
N ALA A 53 -2.80 -4.92 5.34
CA ALA A 53 -2.61 -5.27 3.93
C ALA A 53 -3.32 -4.29 2.99
N MET A 54 -4.51 -3.81 3.38
CA MET A 54 -5.22 -2.78 2.65
C MET A 54 -4.43 -1.47 2.64
N GLN A 55 -4.01 -0.97 3.81
CA GLN A 55 -3.24 0.27 3.92
C GLN A 55 -1.98 0.26 3.04
N ILE A 56 -1.23 -0.85 3.06
CA ILE A 56 -0.03 -1.01 2.21
C ILE A 56 -0.40 -1.04 0.73
N THR A 57 -1.50 -1.68 0.37
CA THR A 57 -1.96 -1.76 -1.02
C THR A 57 -2.42 -0.40 -1.54
N GLU A 58 -3.16 0.35 -0.73
CA GLU A 58 -3.61 1.70 -1.04
C GLU A 58 -2.43 2.68 -1.13
N GLU A 59 -1.49 2.62 -0.19
CA GLU A 59 -0.27 3.42 -0.24
C GLU A 59 0.55 3.08 -1.50
N LYS A 60 0.70 1.80 -1.83
CA LYS A 60 1.40 1.39 -3.05
C LYS A 60 0.68 1.85 -4.31
N ALA A 61 -0.66 1.77 -4.34
CA ALA A 61 -1.45 2.26 -5.47
C ALA A 61 -1.32 3.79 -5.61
N ALA A 62 -1.35 4.53 -4.50
CA ALA A 62 -1.11 5.95 -4.47
C ALA A 62 0.32 6.29 -4.93
N VAL A 63 1.34 5.55 -4.49
CA VAL A 63 2.72 5.73 -4.98
C VAL A 63 2.83 5.38 -6.46
N ALA A 64 2.13 4.38 -6.97
CA ALA A 64 2.13 4.09 -8.40
C ALA A 64 1.45 5.20 -9.21
N GLN A 65 0.37 5.79 -8.69
CA GLN A 65 -0.41 6.82 -9.36
C GLN A 65 0.20 8.23 -9.24
N TYR A 66 0.82 8.55 -8.11
CA TYR A 66 1.40 9.87 -7.81
C TYR A 66 2.93 9.88 -7.89
N GLY A 67 3.58 8.74 -7.67
CA GLY A 67 5.03 8.54 -7.86
C GLY A 67 5.43 8.29 -9.31
N SER A 68 4.48 8.22 -10.26
CA SER A 68 4.77 8.24 -11.70
C SER A 68 4.91 9.64 -12.29
N SER A 69 5.01 10.69 -11.47
CA SER A 69 5.38 12.01 -11.96
C SER A 69 6.90 12.09 -12.07
N ASP A 70 7.49 11.61 -13.16
CA ASP A 70 8.60 12.25 -13.91
C ASP A 70 9.81 12.88 -13.17
N SER A 71 10.02 12.64 -11.87
CA SER A 71 10.84 13.50 -10.98
C SER A 71 12.24 12.94 -10.68
N GLY A 72 12.66 11.88 -11.36
CA GLY A 72 13.98 11.27 -11.12
C GLY A 72 14.64 10.63 -12.35
N ALA A 73 13.88 10.07 -13.28
CA ALA A 73 14.44 9.49 -14.50
C ALA A 73 14.86 10.57 -15.52
N SER A 74 14.08 11.65 -15.64
CA SER A 74 14.33 12.69 -16.64
C SER A 74 15.54 13.57 -16.29
N LEU A 75 15.79 13.94 -15.03
CA LEU A 75 16.94 14.79 -14.70
C LEU A 75 18.28 14.06 -14.89
N GLY A 76 18.37 12.78 -14.51
CA GLY A 76 19.58 11.97 -14.68
C GLY A 76 19.92 11.72 -16.15
N ASP A 77 18.91 11.38 -16.95
CA ASP A 77 19.09 11.13 -18.38
C ASP A 77 19.33 12.43 -19.16
N ILE A 78 18.62 13.52 -18.83
CA ILE A 78 18.79 14.83 -19.49
C ILE A 78 20.14 15.46 -19.11
N LEU A 79 20.54 15.43 -17.83
CA LEU A 79 21.82 15.97 -17.38
C LEU A 79 22.99 15.12 -17.87
N GLY A 80 22.85 13.78 -17.87
CA GLY A 80 23.85 12.87 -18.43
C GLY A 80 24.06 13.10 -19.93
N ALA A 81 22.97 13.25 -20.70
CA ALA A 81 23.03 13.56 -22.12
C ALA A 81 23.56 14.97 -22.42
N ALA A 82 23.30 15.95 -21.56
CA ALA A 82 23.86 17.30 -21.70
C ALA A 82 25.36 17.34 -21.35
N LEU A 83 25.77 16.65 -20.28
CA LEU A 83 27.17 16.58 -19.85
C LEU A 83 28.05 15.82 -20.85
N ASN A 84 27.55 14.71 -21.43
CA ASN A 84 28.28 14.00 -22.47
C ASN A 84 28.43 14.84 -23.73
N ARG A 85 27.39 15.57 -24.14
CA ARG A 85 27.48 16.53 -25.26
C ARG A 85 28.51 17.63 -25.00
N ALA A 86 28.58 18.17 -23.78
CA ALA A 86 29.59 19.18 -23.42
C ALA A 86 31.03 18.62 -23.45
N LYS A 87 31.22 17.35 -23.07
CA LYS A 87 32.54 16.69 -23.14
C LYS A 87 33.00 16.40 -24.57
N ASP A 88 32.07 16.12 -25.48
CA ASP A 88 32.39 15.88 -26.88
C ASP A 88 32.72 17.20 -27.62
N THR A 89 32.15 18.34 -27.21
CA THR A 89 32.47 19.65 -27.79
C THR A 89 33.83 20.21 -27.36
N ASP A 90 34.35 19.84 -26.19
CA ASP A 90 35.69 20.26 -25.72
C ASP A 90 36.84 19.44 -26.36
N LYS A 91 36.53 18.38 -27.12
CA LYS A 91 37.52 17.51 -27.79
C LYS A 91 37.65 17.74 -29.30
N ALA A 92 36.90 18.68 -29.87
CA ALA A 92 36.98 19.10 -31.26
C ALA A 92 37.70 20.46 -31.39
#